data_AF-A0A7V6NLD3-F1
#
_entry.id   AF-A0A7V6NLD3-F1
#
_cell.length_a   1.000
_cell.length_b   1.000
_cell.length_c   1.000
_cell.angle_alpha   90.00
_cell.angle_beta   90.00
_cell.angle_gamma   90.00
#
_symmetry.space_group_name_H-M   'P 1'
#
loop_
_entity.id
_entity.type
_entity.pdbx_description
1 polymer ?
#
loop_
_entity_poly.entity_id
_entity_poly.type
_entity_poly.pdbx_seq_one_letter_code
_entity_poly.pdbx_strand_id
1 'polypeptide(L)' 'MKIESGDIIVFNASDRMYKARVSKVDGNIVKLFEEDGTYRQMPLNNLKELVEKGFAKVLQKDITLKIK' A
#
# COMPACT_ATOMS: atom_id res chain seq x y z
N MET A 1 -10.08 5.30 4.89
CA MET A 1 -8.67 4.95 5.21
C MET A 1 -7.73 6.03 4.68
N LYS A 2 -6.58 6.25 5.30
CA LYS A 2 -5.51 7.13 4.78
C LYS A 2 -4.35 6.25 4.30
N ILE A 3 -3.86 6.51 3.09
CA ILE A 3 -2.71 5.82 2.47
C ILE A 3 -1.65 6.89 2.24
N GLU A 4 -0.44 6.66 2.73
CA GLU A 4 0.65 7.62 2.70
C GLU A 4 1.97 6.98 2.26
N SER A 5 2.95 7.81 1.90
CA SER A 5 4.30 7.33 1.60
C SER A 5 4.89 6.62 2.82
N GLY A 6 5.46 5.43 2.58
CA GLY A 6 6.02 4.57 3.61
C GLY A 6 5.10 3.45 4.08
N ASP A 7 3.80 3.51 3.80
CA ASP A 7 2.87 2.41 4.11
C ASP A 7 3.25 1.15 3.33
N ILE A 8 2.98 -0.01 3.91
CA ILE A 8 3.15 -1.31 3.25
C ILE A 8 1.77 -1.83 2.86
N ILE A 9 1.60 -2.13 1.58
CA ILE A 9 0.42 -2.76 1.03
C ILE A 9 0.71 -4.25 0.87
N VAL A 10 -0.13 -5.10 1.45
CA VAL A 10 -0.11 -6.54 1.22
C VAL A 10 -1.25 -6.88 0.26
N PHE A 11 -0.92 -7.35 -0.93
CA PHE A 11 -1.89 -7.78 -1.93
C PHE A 11 -2.13 -9.29 -1.82
N ASN A 12 -3.40 -9.69 -1.86
CA ASN A 12 -3.83 -11.08 -1.90
C ASN A 12 -4.22 -11.42 -3.35
N ALA A 13 -3.28 -11.96 -4.12
CA ALA A 13 -3.53 -12.42 -5.48
C ALA A 13 -3.65 -13.94 -5.48
N SER A 14 -4.89 -14.43 -5.33
CA SER A 14 -5.24 -15.86 -5.34
C SER A 14 -4.38 -16.72 -4.40
N ASP A 15 -3.34 -17.37 -4.91
CA ASP A 15 -2.45 -18.29 -4.19
C ASP A 15 -1.24 -17.59 -3.56
N ARG A 16 -1.02 -16.30 -3.83
CA ARG A 16 0.16 -15.57 -3.40
C ARG A 16 -0.17 -14.26 -2.72
N MET A 17 0.59 -13.99 -1.68
CA MET A 17 0.67 -12.67 -1.09
C MET A 17 1.97 -12.01 -1.54
N TYR A 18 1.89 -10.76 -1.98
CA TYR A 18 3.08 -9.95 -2.23
C TYR A 18 2.94 -8.59 -1.55
N LYS A 19 4.07 -8.04 -1.14
CA LYS A 19 4.12 -6.73 -0.48
C LYS A 19 4.62 -5.67 -1.44
N ALA A 20 4.07 -4.48 -1.30
CA ALA A 20 4.57 -3.30 -1.94
C ALA A 20 4.62 -2.15 -0.96
N ARG A 21 5.66 -1.33 -1.03
CA ARG A 21 5.78 -0.10 -0.25
C ARG A 21 5.24 1.07 -1.06
N VAL A 22 4.39 1.88 -0.45
CA VAL A 22 3.97 3.17 -1.03
C VAL A 22 5.19 4.09 -1.07
N SER A 23 5.62 4.43 -2.29
CA SER A 23 6.71 5.37 -2.50
C SER A 23 6.20 6.80 -2.45
N LYS A 24 5.05 7.06 -3.08
CA LYS A 24 4.43 8.38 -3.14
C LYS A 24 2.93 8.27 -3.43
N VAL A 25 2.18 9.26 -2.96
CA VAL A 25 0.79 9.50 -3.37
C VAL A 25 0.76 10.87 -4.04
N ASP A 26 0.49 10.88 -5.36
CA ASP A 26 0.44 12.05 -6.21
C ASP A 26 -1.01 12.30 -6.64
N GLY A 27 -1.76 13.08 -5.87
CA GLY A 27 -3.18 13.31 -6.12
C GLY A 27 -3.97 12.00 -6.08
N ASN A 28 -4.52 11.59 -7.24
CA ASN A 28 -5.28 10.33 -7.37
C ASN A 28 -4.43 9.14 -7.84
N ILE A 29 -3.09 9.24 -7.84
CA ILE A 29 -2.21 8.14 -8.23
C ILE A 29 -1.39 7.71 -7.01
N VAL A 30 -1.35 6.40 -6.76
CA VAL A 30 -0.46 5.79 -5.78
C VAL A 30 0.67 5.07 -6.51
N LYS A 31 1.89 5.28 -6.02
CA LYS A 31 3.12 4.70 -6.57
C LYS A 31 3.68 3.71 -5.57
N LEU A 32 4.06 2.53 -6.06
CA LEU A 32 4.39 1.35 -5.27
C LEU A 32 5.74 0.77 -5.72
N PHE A 33 6.58 0.39 -4.77
CA PHE A 33 7.75 -0.46 -5.00
C PHE A 33 7.48 -1.84 -4.44
N GLU A 34 7.57 -2.86 -5.26
CA GLU A 34 7.42 -4.26 -4.89
C GLU A 34 8.74 -4.82 -4.34
N GLU A 35 8.67 -5.95 -3.63
CA GLU A 35 9.85 -6.58 -2.99
C GLU A 35 10.89 -7.09 -4.01
N ASP A 36 10.47 -7.37 -5.25
CA ASP A 36 11.35 -7.77 -6.35
C ASP A 36 12.06 -6.58 -7.03
N GLY A 37 11.85 -5.35 -6.54
CA GLY A 37 12.38 -4.13 -7.12
C GLY A 37 11.51 -3.54 -8.24
N THR A 38 10.40 -4.19 -8.60
CA THR A 38 9.46 -3.69 -9.60
C THR A 38 8.78 -2.42 -9.09
N TYR A 39 8.61 -1.45 -9.98
CA TYR A 39 7.85 -0.24 -9.72
C TYR A 39 6.48 -0.31 -10.42
N ARG A 40 5.41 0.00 -9.70
CA ARG A 40 4.05 0.08 -10.23
C ARG A 40 3.34 1.34 -9.78
N GLN A 41 2.32 1.72 -10.54
CA GLN A 41 1.43 2.81 -10.16
C GLN A 41 -0.01 2.45 -10.52
N MET A 42 -0.96 2.94 -9.74
CA MET A 42 -2.39 2.76 -9.98
C MET A 42 -3.21 3.93 -9.45
N PRO A 43 -4.47 4.09 -9.87
CA PRO A 43 -5.36 5.03 -9.23
C PRO A 43 -5.53 4.71 -7.74
N LEU A 44 -5.54 5.75 -6.90
CA LEU A 44 -5.73 5.62 -5.46
C LEU A 44 -7.09 4.98 -5.15
N ASN A 45 -8.12 5.30 -5.93
CA ASN A 45 -9.45 4.72 -5.79
C ASN A 45 -9.45 3.21 -6.06
N ASN A 46 -8.68 2.73 -7.04
CA ASN A 46 -8.55 1.28 -7.28
C ASN A 46 -7.92 0.59 -6.07
N LEU A 47 -6.85 1.16 -5.50
CA LEU A 47 -6.23 0.60 -4.31
C LEU A 47 -7.21 0.56 -3.12
N LYS A 48 -7.99 1.62 -2.92
CA LYS A 48 -9.02 1.65 -1.87
C LYS A 48 -10.08 0.57 -2.09
N GLU A 49 -10.56 0.40 -3.32
CA GLU A 49 -11.53 -0.64 -3.66
C GLU A 49 -10.98 -2.05 -3.41
N LEU A 50 -9.70 -2.31 -3.75
CA LEU A 50 -9.04 -3.57 -3.44
C LEU A 50 -8.98 -3.82 -1.93
N VAL A 51 -8.70 -2.80 -1.13
CA VAL A 51 -8.68 -2.90 0.33
C VAL A 51 -10.08 -3.16 0.88
N GLU A 52 -11.09 -2.42 0.40
CA GLU A 52 -12.49 -2.59 0.81
C GLU A 52 -13.04 -3.98 0.48
N LYS A 53 -12.64 -4.55 -0.66
CA LYS A 53 -13.04 -5.89 -1.07
C LYS A 53 -12.18 -7.01 -0.46
N GLY A 54 -11.18 -6.69 0.36
CA GLY A 54 -10.32 -7.67 1.03
C GLY A 54 -9.20 -8.26 0.16
N PHE A 55 -8.99 -7.74 -1.05
CA PHE A 55 -7.88 -8.12 -1.93
C PHE A 55 -6.57 -7.43 -1.56
N ALA A 56 -6.59 -6.43 -0.68
CA ALA A 56 -5.40 -5.77 -0.17
C ALA A 56 -5.56 -5.37 1.30
N LYS A 57 -4.43 -5.21 1.99
CA LYS A 57 -4.37 -4.68 3.37
C LYS A 57 -3.28 -3.63 3.48
N VAL A 58 -3.60 -2.49 4.10
CA VAL A 58 -2.63 -1.45 4.43
C VAL A 58 -2.08 -1.72 5.83
N LEU A 59 -0.77 -1.90 5.93
CA LEU A 59 -0.02 -1.87 7.18
C LEU A 59 0.57 -0.48 7.29
N GLN A 60 -0.03 0.34 8.15
CA GLN A 60 0.48 1.69 8.41
C GLN A 60 1.87 1.58 9.03
N LYS A 61 2.76 2.49 8.62
CA LYS A 61 4.04 2.62 9.29
C LYS A 61 3.77 2.89 10.78
N ASP A 62 4.25 2.00 11.64
CA ASP A 62 4.10 2.16 13.09
C ASP A 62 4.51 3.58 13.48
N ILE A 63 3.53 4.32 14.02
CA ILE A 63 3.82 5.53 14.78
C ILE A 63 4.60 5.02 15.97
N THR A 64 5.93 5.21 15.95
CA THR A 64 6.74 5.08 17.15
C THR A 64 6.11 6.01 18.18
N LEU A 65 5.31 5.45 19.09
CA LEU A 65 4.82 6.15 20.27
C LEU A 65 6.07 6.60 21.01
N LYS A 66 6.44 7.88 20.85
CA LYS A 66 7.42 8.53 21.70
C LYS A 66 6.82 8.51 23.10
N ILE A 67 7.22 7.52 23.89
CA ILE A 67 7.01 7.52 25.32
C ILE A 67 7.78 8.74 25.83
N LYS A 68 7.04 9.74 26.31
CA LYS A 68 7.59 10.91 26.99
C LYS A 68 8.04 10.52 28.40
#